data_AF-A0A9E1KYG2-F1
#
_entry.id   AF-A0A9E1KYG2-F1
#
_cell.length_a   1.000
_cell.length_b   1.000
_cell.length_c   1.000
_cell.angle_alpha   90.00
_cell.angle_beta   90.00
_cell.angle_gamma   90.00
#
_symmetry.space_group_name_H-M   'P 1'
#
loop_
_entity.id
_entity.type
_entity.pdbx_description
1 polymer ?
#
loop_
_entity_poly.entity_id
_entity_poly.type
_entity_poly.pdbx_seq_one_letter_code
_entity_poly.pdbx_strand_id
1 'polypeptide(L)' 'MACLINGTTLTYQNEDRPQEIDITTGSLDHPESFVPNKDVFIKEKLSWVASVSAKH' A
#
# COMPACT_ATOMS: atom_id res chain seq x y z
N MET A 1 -2.20 11.29 -3.57
CA MET A 1 -2.29 11.81 -4.96
C MET A 1 -2.11 10.67 -5.96
N ALA A 2 -2.77 10.74 -7.11
CA ALA A 2 -2.70 9.74 -8.18
C ALA A 2 -2.20 10.35 -9.49
N CYS A 3 -1.56 9.54 -10.33
CA CYS A 3 -1.10 9.93 -11.66
C CYS A 3 -2.28 10.30 -12.56
N LEU A 4 -2.18 11.45 -13.25
CA LEU A 4 -3.25 11.99 -14.09
C LEU A 4 -3.42 11.27 -15.44
N ILE A 5 -2.44 10.45 -15.83
CA ILE A 5 -2.44 9.76 -17.14
C ILE A 5 -3.12 8.40 -17.04
N ASN A 6 -2.81 7.63 -15.99
CA ASN A 6 -3.24 6.23 -15.86
C ASN A 6 -4.01 5.95 -14.55
N GLY A 7 -4.19 6.95 -13.68
CA GLY A 7 -4.93 6.81 -12.43
C GLY A 7 -4.20 6.03 -11.33
N THR A 8 -2.93 5.66 -11.50
CA THR A 8 -2.17 4.94 -10.47
C THR A 8 -2.00 5.80 -9.23
N THR A 9 -2.41 5.30 -8.06
CA THR A 9 -2.17 5.96 -6.77
C THR A 9 -0.67 5.96 -6.48
N LEU A 10 -0.09 7.15 -6.25
CA LEU A 10 1.33 7.31 -5.94
C LEU A 10 1.58 7.58 -4.47
N THR A 11 0.73 8.41 -3.87
CA THR A 11 0.82 8.77 -2.45
C THR A 11 -0.53 8.79 -1.77
N TYR A 12 -0.54 8.59 -0.46
CA TYR A 12 -1.72 8.73 0.38
C TYR A 12 -1.35 9.48 1.66
N GLN A 13 -2.23 10.35 2.13
CA GLN A 13 -2.07 11.08 3.38
C GLN A 13 -3.33 10.85 4.20
N ASN A 14 -3.14 10.55 5.47
CA ASN A 14 -4.23 10.35 6.42
C ASN A 14 -4.35 11.58 7.33
N GLU A 15 -5.58 12.08 7.51
CA GLU A 15 -5.87 13.20 8.40
C GLU A 15 -5.51 12.91 9.86
N ASP A 16 -5.58 11.65 10.29
CA ASP A 16 -5.19 11.20 11.64
C ASP A 16 -3.67 11.18 11.84
N ARG A 17 -2.90 11.17 10.73
CA ARG A 17 -1.42 11.17 10.73
C ARG A 17 -0.90 12.25 9.77
N PRO A 18 -1.14 13.54 10.06
CA PRO A 18 -0.93 14.62 9.11
C PRO A 18 0.55 14.88 8.77
N GLN A 19 1.47 14.40 9.62
CA GLN A 19 2.92 14.50 9.42
C GLN A 19 3.50 13.31 8.63
N GLU A 20 2.67 12.35 8.22
CA GLU A 20 3.09 11.16 7.52
C GLU A 20 2.53 11.14 6.08
N ILE A 21 3.27 10.52 5.17
CA ILE A 21 2.84 10.25 3.81
C ILE A 21 3.17 8.80 3.46
N ASP A 22 2.16 8.08 2.99
CA ASP A 22 2.31 6.72 2.47
C ASP A 22 2.67 6.81 0.99
N ILE A 23 3.58 5.95 0.52
CA ILE A 23 4.03 5.86 -0.88
C ILE A 23 3.68 4.47 -1.42
N THR A 24 3.10 4.41 -2.62
CA THR A 24 2.86 3.13 -3.31
C THR A 24 4.17 2.58 -3.87
N THR A 25 4.72 1.54 -3.25
CA THR A 25 6.02 0.95 -3.66
C THR A 25 5.94 0.03 -4.87
N GLY A 26 4.76 -0.51 -5.19
CA GLY A 26 4.56 -1.45 -6.29
C GLY A 26 4.71 -0.85 -7.70
N SER A 27 4.77 0.49 -7.81
CA SER A 27 4.94 1.21 -9.08
C SER A 27 6.33 1.86 -9.23
N LEU A 28 7.28 1.53 -8.35
CA LEU A 28 8.68 1.99 -8.47
C LEU A 28 9.44 1.20 -9.53
N ASP A 29 10.66 1.63 -9.87
CA ASP A 29 11.52 0.91 -10.83
C ASP A 29 11.97 -0.46 -10.31
N HIS A 30 12.10 -0.60 -8.98
CA HIS A 30 12.54 -1.80 -8.28
C HIS A 30 11.57 -2.20 -7.13
N PRO A 31 10.32 -2.57 -7.44
CA PRO A 31 9.30 -2.84 -6.43
C PRO A 31 9.64 -4.04 -5.54
N GLU A 32 10.44 -4.99 -6.04
CA GLU A 32 10.95 -6.15 -5.31
C GLU A 32 11.84 -5.79 -4.11
N SER A 33 12.40 -4.59 -4.09
CA SER A 33 13.17 -4.10 -2.93
C SER A 33 12.28 -3.75 -1.73
N PHE A 34 10.96 -3.65 -1.94
CA PHE A 34 9.98 -3.19 -0.96
C PHE A 34 8.78 -4.16 -0.87
N VAL A 35 9.06 -5.46 -0.72
CA VAL A 35 8.02 -6.47 -0.57
C VAL A 35 7.13 -6.21 0.65
N PRO A 36 5.79 -6.40 0.55
CA PRO A 36 4.90 -6.26 1.70
C PRO A 36 5.29 -7.23 2.82
N ASN A 37 5.51 -6.70 4.01
CA ASN A 37 5.89 -7.48 5.20
C ASN A 37 4.81 -7.51 6.30
N LYS A 38 3.73 -6.73 6.13
CA LYS A 38 2.66 -6.62 7.10
C LYS A 38 1.34 -6.23 6.44
N ASP A 39 0.24 -6.78 6.93
CA ASP A 39 -1.11 -6.29 6.64
C ASP A 39 -1.52 -5.30 7.74
N VAL A 40 -1.83 -4.05 7.36
CA VAL A 40 -2.18 -2.98 8.31
C VAL A 40 -3.66 -2.61 8.32
N PHE A 41 -4.41 -2.92 7.26
CA PHE A 41 -5.86 -2.68 7.12
C PHE A 41 -6.61 -4.00 6.96
N ILE A 42 -6.43 -4.91 7.93
CA ILE A 42 -6.99 -6.27 7.85
C ILE A 42 -8.53 -6.24 7.92
N LYS A 43 -9.12 -5.29 8.63
CA LYS A 43 -10.58 -5.20 8.81
C LYS A 43 -11.31 -4.87 7.49
N GLU A 44 -10.65 -4.08 6.65
CA GLU A 44 -11.15 -3.62 5.36
C GLU A 44 -10.75 -4.56 4.21
N LYS A 45 -9.93 -5.57 4.51
CA LYS A 45 -9.40 -6.50 3.51
C LYS A 45 -10.51 -7.42 3.00
N LEU A 46 -10.57 -7.58 1.68
CA LEU A 46 -11.49 -8.52 1.04
C LEU A 46 -11.19 -9.96 1.47
N SER A 47 -12.24 -10.73 1.74
CA SER A 47 -12.13 -12.08 2.31
C SER A 47 -11.36 -13.08 1.45
N TRP A 48 -11.27 -12.85 0.14
CA TRP A 48 -10.54 -13.70 -0.80
C TRP A 48 -9.05 -13.33 -0.96
N VAL A 49 -8.55 -12.27 -0.31
CA VAL A 49 -7.14 -11.85 -0.41
C VAL A 49 -6.34 -12.47 0.73
N ALA A 50 -5.30 -13.25 0.40
CA ALA A 50 -4.43 -13.87 1.39
C ALA A 50 -3.64 -12.82 2.22
N SER A 51 -3.51 -13.06 3.52
CA SER A 51 -2.70 -12.24 4.43
C SER A 51 -1.23 -12.63 4.41
N VAL A 52 -0.34 -11.63 4.46
CA VAL A 52 1.10 -11.86 4.57
C VAL A 52 1.46 -12.54 5.89
N SER A 53 0.66 -12.35 6.94
CA SER A 53 0.79 -13.10 8.20
C SER A 53 0.45 -14.59 8.08
N ALA A 54 -0.30 -15.02 7.06
CA ALA A 54 -0.73 -16.40 6.89
C ALA A 54 0.35 -17.32 6.28
N LYS A 55 1.53 -16.76 5.95
CA LYS A 55 2.75 -17.54 5.67
C LYS A 55 3.58 -17.64 6.96
N HIS A 56 3.25 -18.60 7.81
CA HIS A 56 4.16 -19.22 8.78
C HIS A 56 3.93 -20.73 8.73
#